data_AF-A0A2V7IJW0-F1
#
_entry.id   AF-A0A2V7IJW0-F1
#
_cell.length_a   1.000
_cell.length_b   1.000
_cell.length_c   1.000
_cell.angle_alpha   90.00
_cell.angle_beta   90.00
_cell.angle_gamma   90.00
#
_symmetry.space_group_name_H-M   'P 1'
#
loop_
_entity.id
_entity.type
_entity.pdbx_description
1 polymer ?
#
loop_
_entity_poly.entity_id
_entity_poly.type
_entity_poly.pdbx_seq_one_letter_code
_entity_poly.pdbx_strand_id
1 'polypeptide(L)'
;MSFRAPAFTLLLVLPVAQVAAQSKELRIGVDRRVELVAIIFKLAGSEEFSPTHLPQYSADIDQFFGAQRNHQAVTLARGLRERYGVGQARVMAIPIRLTDPPELKERVPFDSSGGWPAPPAET
;
A
#
# COMPACT_ATOMS: atom_id res chain seq x y z
N MET A 1 62.49 18.91 -47.39
CA MET A 1 62.38 17.43 -47.34
C MET A 1 61.69 17.04 -46.04
N SER A 2 60.82 16.03 -46.12
CA SER A 2 59.62 15.81 -45.31
C SER A 2 59.77 15.69 -43.78
N PHE A 3 58.87 16.36 -43.05
CA PHE A 3 58.54 16.06 -41.66
C PHE A 3 57.41 15.01 -41.62
N ARG A 4 57.62 13.89 -40.90
CA ARG A 4 56.57 12.87 -40.65
C ARG A 4 55.94 13.19 -39.29
N ALA A 5 54.66 13.54 -39.28
CA ALA A 5 53.91 13.70 -38.03
C ALA A 5 53.42 12.33 -37.53
N PRO A 6 53.62 11.96 -36.24
CA PRO A 6 52.99 10.77 -35.68
C PRO A 6 51.54 11.11 -35.30
N ALA A 7 50.58 10.46 -35.95
CA ALA A 7 49.17 10.51 -35.55
C ALA A 7 49.01 9.75 -34.22
N PHE A 8 48.85 10.48 -33.13
CA PHE A 8 48.53 9.93 -31.82
C PHE A 8 47.01 9.70 -31.74
N THR A 9 46.57 8.47 -31.96
CA THR A 9 45.16 8.09 -31.77
C THR A 9 44.91 7.88 -30.28
N LEU A 10 44.30 8.86 -29.62
CA LEU A 10 43.89 8.78 -28.22
C LEU A 10 42.61 7.92 -28.12
N LEU A 11 42.74 6.69 -27.65
CA LEU A 11 41.62 5.77 -27.46
C LEU A 11 41.00 6.03 -26.08
N LEU A 12 39.83 6.67 -26.07
CA LEU A 12 39.12 7.12 -24.87
C LEU A 12 38.37 5.92 -24.25
N VAL A 13 38.96 5.30 -23.23
CA VAL A 13 38.33 4.21 -22.47
C VAL A 13 37.39 4.83 -21.43
N LEU A 14 36.09 4.86 -21.74
CA LEU A 14 35.05 5.21 -20.76
C LEU A 14 34.92 4.05 -19.75
N PRO A 15 35.13 4.27 -18.44
CA PRO A 15 34.81 3.24 -17.46
C PRO A 15 33.30 3.08 -17.44
N VAL A 16 32.81 1.92 -17.86
CA VAL A 16 31.42 1.52 -17.62
C VAL A 16 31.30 1.28 -16.13
N ALA A 17 30.85 2.30 -15.40
CA ALA A 17 30.45 2.11 -14.01
C ALA A 17 29.23 1.17 -14.01
N GLN A 18 29.45 -0.10 -13.66
CA GLN A 18 28.36 -1.01 -13.33
C GLN A 18 27.71 -0.51 -12.05
N VAL A 19 26.65 0.28 -12.19
CA VAL A 19 25.69 0.49 -11.12
C VAL A 19 25.03 -0.86 -10.89
N ALA A 20 25.51 -1.61 -9.89
CA ALA A 20 24.76 -2.75 -9.40
C ALA A 20 23.45 -2.22 -8.84
N ALA A 21 22.34 -2.46 -9.55
CA ALA A 21 21.02 -2.18 -9.01
C ALA A 21 20.87 -3.01 -7.74
N GLN A 22 20.83 -2.36 -6.57
CA GLN A 22 20.42 -3.03 -5.35
C GLN A 22 18.95 -3.42 -5.51
N SER A 23 18.68 -4.68 -5.83
CA SER A 23 17.34 -5.21 -5.82
C SER A 23 16.91 -5.34 -4.35
N LYS A 24 16.03 -4.44 -3.89
CA LYS A 24 15.34 -4.63 -2.61
C LYS A 24 14.54 -5.93 -2.72
N GLU A 25 14.68 -6.81 -1.72
CA GLU A 25 13.97 -8.09 -1.69
C GLU A 25 12.45 -7.86 -1.75
N LEU A 26 11.76 -8.60 -2.63
CA LEU A 26 10.31 -8.51 -2.74
C LEU A 26 9.67 -9.15 -1.51
N ARG A 27 9.11 -8.31 -0.64
CA ARG A 27 8.35 -8.79 0.52
C ARG A 27 6.90 -9.05 0.14
N ILE A 28 6.48 -10.32 0.22
CA ILE A 28 5.07 -10.72 0.14
C ILE A 28 4.55 -10.87 1.57
N GLY A 29 3.46 -10.20 1.91
CA GLY A 29 2.89 -10.26 3.24
C GLY A 29 1.55 -9.54 3.36
N VAL A 30 0.95 -9.61 4.55
CA VAL A 30 -0.33 -8.97 4.86
C VAL A 30 -0.10 -7.55 5.35
N ASP A 31 -0.78 -6.58 4.74
CA ASP A 31 -0.85 -5.22 5.24
C ASP A 31 -1.97 -5.12 6.28
N ARG A 32 -1.61 -4.93 7.55
CA ARG A 32 -2.55 -4.89 8.68
C ARG A 32 -3.61 -3.79 8.53
N ARG A 33 -3.29 -2.69 7.83
CA ARG A 33 -4.22 -1.57 7.62
C ARG A 33 -5.28 -1.95 6.60
N VAL A 34 -4.84 -2.61 5.52
CA VAL A 34 -5.73 -3.09 4.46
C VAL A 34 -6.66 -4.16 5.04
N GLU A 35 -6.11 -5.10 5.78
CA GLU A 35 -6.87 -6.19 6.40
C GLU A 35 -7.92 -5.67 7.39
N LEU A 36 -7.53 -4.75 8.28
CA LEU A 36 -8.48 -4.17 9.25
C LEU A 36 -9.65 -3.47 8.56
N VAL A 37 -9.38 -2.65 7.55
CA VAL A 37 -10.44 -1.94 6.82
C VAL A 37 -11.33 -2.91 6.04
N ALA A 38 -10.75 -3.94 5.41
CA ALA A 38 -11.50 -4.98 4.71
C ALA A 38 -12.43 -5.75 5.68
N ILE A 39 -11.94 -6.13 6.86
CA ILE A 39 -12.73 -6.79 7.91
C ILE A 39 -13.90 -5.90 8.35
N ILE A 40 -13.68 -4.60 8.59
CA ILE A 40 -14.75 -3.67 8.99
C ILE A 40 -15.87 -3.65 7.94
N PHE A 41 -15.53 -3.56 6.64
CA PHE A 41 -16.51 -3.53 5.57
C PHE A 41 -17.17 -4.90 5.32
N LYS A 42 -16.46 -6.00 5.55
CA LYS A 42 -17.04 -7.35 5.56
C LYS A 42 -18.08 -7.50 6.68
N LEU A 43 -17.76 -7.08 7.91
CA LEU A 43 -18.70 -7.09 9.04
C LEU A 43 -19.89 -6.14 8.82
N ALA A 44 -19.70 -5.08 8.05
CA ALA A 44 -20.76 -4.16 7.65
C ALA A 44 -21.73 -4.76 6.61
N GLY A 45 -21.42 -5.94 6.06
CA GLY A 45 -22.23 -6.63 5.05
C GLY A 45 -21.97 -6.12 3.64
N SER A 46 -20.78 -5.59 3.35
CA SER A 46 -20.43 -5.18 1.99
C SER A 46 -20.24 -6.39 1.08
N GLU A 47 -21.00 -6.44 -0.02
CA GLU A 47 -20.96 -7.52 -1.01
C GLU A 47 -19.59 -7.66 -1.69
N GLU A 48 -18.80 -6.59 -1.77
CA GLU A 48 -17.47 -6.62 -2.39
C GLU A 48 -16.41 -7.28 -1.50
N PHE A 49 -16.66 -7.34 -0.18
CA PHE A 49 -15.74 -7.91 0.82
C PHE A 49 -16.24 -9.23 1.40
N SER A 50 -17.47 -9.64 1.05
CA SER A 50 -18.10 -10.83 1.59
C SER A 50 -17.65 -12.14 0.91
N PRO A 51 -17.53 -12.23 -0.43
CA PRO A 51 -17.06 -13.42 -1.12
C PRO A 51 -15.62 -13.76 -0.72
N THR A 52 -15.37 -15.04 -0.48
CA THR A 52 -14.01 -15.56 -0.35
C THR A 52 -13.93 -17.00 -0.83
N HIS A 53 -12.80 -17.35 -1.45
CA HIS A 53 -12.44 -18.74 -1.75
C HIS A 53 -11.73 -19.43 -0.58
N LEU A 54 -11.58 -18.73 0.56
CA LEU A 54 -10.91 -19.19 1.76
C LEU A 54 -11.93 -19.25 2.91
N PRO A 55 -12.67 -20.37 3.08
CA PRO A 55 -13.71 -20.48 4.10
C PRO A 55 -13.14 -20.32 5.53
N GLN A 56 -11.94 -20.85 5.79
CA GLN A 56 -11.27 -20.69 7.09
C GLN A 56 -11.03 -19.23 7.44
N TYR A 57 -10.63 -18.41 6.47
CA TYR A 57 -10.43 -16.97 6.68
C TYR A 57 -11.71 -16.26 7.13
N SER A 58 -12.87 -16.60 6.54
CA SER A 58 -14.14 -16.03 7.01
C SER A 58 -14.53 -16.55 8.38
N ALA A 59 -14.30 -17.84 8.66
CA ALA A 59 -14.56 -18.42 9.97
C ALA A 59 -13.71 -17.75 11.06
N ASP A 60 -12.43 -17.52 10.80
CA ASP A 60 -11.51 -16.84 11.72
C ASP A 60 -11.98 -15.40 11.97
N ILE A 61 -12.34 -14.64 10.93
CA ILE A 61 -12.89 -13.29 11.11
C ILE A 61 -14.14 -13.30 11.98
N ASP A 62 -15.07 -14.22 11.71
CA ASP A 62 -16.31 -14.30 12.48
C ASP A 62 -16.05 -14.71 13.93
N GLN A 63 -15.08 -15.60 14.18
CA GLN A 63 -14.67 -15.99 15.52
C GLN A 63 -14.03 -14.84 16.29
N PHE A 64 -13.10 -14.09 15.67
CA PHE A 64 -12.35 -13.03 16.35
C PHE A 64 -13.12 -11.71 16.44
N PHE A 65 -13.85 -11.32 15.39
CA PHE A 65 -14.49 -10.01 15.27
C PHE A 65 -16.01 -10.06 15.18
N GLY A 66 -16.65 -11.24 15.17
CA GLY A 66 -18.10 -11.37 15.04
C GLY A 66 -18.88 -10.63 16.15
N ALA A 67 -18.34 -10.58 17.37
CA ALA A 67 -18.93 -9.81 18.47
C ALA A 67 -18.93 -8.29 18.22
N GLN A 68 -18.09 -7.80 17.30
CA GLN A 68 -17.91 -6.38 16.99
C GLN A 68 -18.78 -5.89 15.82
N ARG A 69 -19.74 -6.68 15.32
CA ARG A 69 -20.64 -6.28 14.20
C ARG A 69 -21.43 -4.99 14.46
N ASN A 70 -21.62 -4.64 15.72
CA ASN A 70 -22.29 -3.41 16.18
C ASN A 70 -21.31 -2.32 16.65
N HIS A 71 -19.99 -2.53 16.50
CA HIS A 71 -19.00 -1.52 16.83
C HIS A 71 -19.18 -0.27 15.96
N GLN A 72 -18.86 0.90 16.53
CA GLN A 72 -19.08 2.20 15.87
C GLN A 72 -18.46 2.28 14.46
N ALA A 73 -17.29 1.68 14.26
CA ALA A 73 -16.61 1.67 12.97
C ALA A 73 -17.37 0.84 11.91
N VAL A 74 -17.97 -0.28 12.30
CA VAL A 74 -18.77 -1.14 11.41
C VAL A 74 -20.08 -0.43 11.05
N THR A 75 -20.72 0.20 12.02
CA THR A 75 -21.92 1.02 11.80
C THR A 75 -21.64 2.21 10.87
N LEU A 76 -20.50 2.88 11.03
CA LEU A 76 -20.06 3.95 10.14
C LEU A 76 -19.84 3.43 8.71
N ALA A 77 -19.11 2.31 8.54
CA ALA A 77 -18.87 1.72 7.23
C ALA A 77 -20.18 1.35 6.51
N ARG A 78 -21.13 0.76 7.24
CA ARG A 78 -22.48 0.46 6.73
C ARG A 78 -23.18 1.73 6.24
N GLY A 79 -23.20 2.77 7.07
CA GLY A 79 -23.82 4.04 6.72
C GLY A 79 -23.15 4.76 5.55
N LEU A 80 -21.82 4.66 5.42
CA LEU A 80 -21.08 5.22 4.28
C LEU A 80 -21.47 4.54 2.96
N ARG A 81 -21.61 3.21 2.98
CA ARG A 81 -22.09 2.45 1.82
C ARG A 81 -23.54 2.81 1.47
N GLU A 82 -24.44 2.75 2.44
CA GLU A 82 -25.88 2.98 2.21
C GLU A 82 -26.19 4.40 1.74
N ARG A 83 -25.52 5.42 2.30
CA ARG A 83 -25.80 6.82 1.98
C ARG A 83 -25.05 7.36 0.78
N TYR A 84 -23.82 6.88 0.54
CA TYR A 84 -22.91 7.50 -0.44
C TYR A 84 -22.33 6.53 -1.46
N GLY A 85 -22.80 5.27 -1.48
CA GLY A 85 -22.32 4.25 -2.41
C GLY A 85 -20.80 4.05 -2.35
N VAL A 86 -20.21 4.10 -1.15
CA VAL A 86 -18.77 3.89 -0.98
C VAL A 86 -18.43 2.43 -1.28
N GLY A 87 -17.88 2.18 -2.47
CA GLY A 87 -17.41 0.86 -2.92
C GLY A 87 -15.90 0.66 -2.77
N GLN A 88 -15.43 -0.51 -3.20
CA GLN A 88 -14.15 -1.13 -2.85
C GLN A 88 -12.95 -0.22 -3.11
N ALA A 89 -12.86 0.38 -4.32
CA ALA A 89 -11.72 1.21 -4.69
C ALA A 89 -11.56 2.42 -3.75
N ARG A 90 -12.67 3.03 -3.31
CA ARG A 90 -12.65 4.16 -2.38
C ARG A 90 -12.26 3.71 -0.98
N VAL A 91 -12.71 2.53 -0.56
CA VAL A 91 -12.35 1.92 0.73
C VAL A 91 -10.86 1.59 0.79
N MET A 92 -10.33 0.93 -0.24
CA MET A 92 -8.93 0.47 -0.28
C MET A 92 -7.92 1.62 -0.47
N ALA A 93 -8.39 2.82 -0.84
CA ALA A 93 -7.57 4.02 -0.86
C ALA A 93 -7.30 4.61 0.55
N ILE A 94 -8.06 4.20 1.58
CA ILE A 94 -7.90 4.70 2.95
C ILE A 94 -6.69 4.06 3.65
N PRO A 95 -6.53 2.72 3.70
CA PRO A 95 -5.42 2.05 4.41
C PRO A 95 -4.03 2.59 4.09
N ILE A 96 -3.74 2.85 2.82
CA ILE A 96 -2.42 3.32 2.37
C ILE A 96 -2.06 4.70 2.94
N ARG A 97 -3.07 5.43 3.42
CA ARG A 97 -2.93 6.77 4.01
C ARG A 97 -2.77 6.76 5.52
N LEU A 98 -2.89 5.60 6.16
CA LEU A 98 -2.85 5.44 7.60
C LEU A 98 -1.53 4.81 8.07
N THR A 99 -1.10 5.15 9.28
CA THR A 99 -0.10 4.37 10.01
C THR A 99 -0.69 3.02 10.39
N ASP A 100 0.14 2.13 10.92
CA ASP A 100 -0.33 0.84 11.39
C ASP A 100 -1.36 0.99 12.53
N PRO A 101 -2.27 0.01 12.69
CA PRO A 101 -3.08 -0.12 13.89
C PRO A 101 -2.19 -0.49 15.11
N PRO A 102 -2.59 -0.07 16.32
CA PRO A 102 -3.88 0.56 16.66
C PRO A 102 -3.95 2.08 16.41
N GLU A 103 -2.83 2.76 16.14
CA GLU A 103 -2.78 4.22 16.14
C GLU A 103 -3.58 4.83 14.99
N LEU A 104 -3.56 4.20 13.80
CA LEU A 104 -4.30 4.63 12.60
C LEU A 104 -4.22 6.14 12.32
N LYS A 105 -3.05 6.73 12.54
CA LYS A 105 -2.81 8.16 12.31
C LYS A 105 -2.67 8.43 10.83
N GLU A 106 -2.96 9.66 10.45
CA GLU A 106 -2.68 10.15 9.10
C GLU A 106 -1.16 10.09 8.84
N ARG A 107 -0.75 9.38 7.79
CA ARG A 107 0.66 9.42 7.33
C ARG A 107 1.01 10.79 6.76
N VAL A 108 0.00 11.42 6.18
CA VAL A 108 0.01 12.75 5.59
C VAL A 108 -1.33 13.37 5.94
N PRO A 109 -1.36 14.64 6.39
CA PRO A 109 -2.61 15.33 6.66
C PRO A 109 -3.59 15.16 5.48
N PHE A 110 -4.84 14.80 5.76
CA PHE A 110 -5.84 14.55 4.72
C PHE A 110 -6.17 15.80 3.90
N ASP A 111 -5.97 16.97 4.49
CA ASP A 111 -6.12 18.30 3.90
C ASP A 111 -4.83 18.83 3.23
N SER A 112 -3.74 18.05 3.22
CA SER A 112 -2.50 18.44 2.58
C SER A 112 -2.68 18.61 1.07
N SER A 113 -2.37 19.81 0.57
CA SER A 113 -2.25 20.12 -0.86
C SER A 113 -0.87 19.79 -1.43
N GLY A 114 0.10 19.41 -0.59
CA GLY A 114 1.51 19.20 -0.95
C GLY A 114 1.82 17.84 -1.61
N GLY A 115 0.80 17.02 -1.84
CA GLY A 115 0.98 15.67 -2.38
C GLY A 115 1.50 14.66 -1.35
N TRP A 116 1.75 13.43 -1.81
CA TRP A 116 2.22 12.33 -0.96
C TRP A 116 3.75 12.42 -0.79
N PRO A 117 4.29 12.64 0.42
CA PRO A 117 5.72 12.55 0.66
C PRO A 117 6.16 11.10 0.47
N ALA A 118 7.42 10.91 0.08
CA ALA A 118 8.01 9.58 -0.05
C ALA A 118 7.83 8.81 1.29
N PRO A 119 7.53 7.50 1.26
CA PRO A 119 7.48 6.70 2.47
C PRO A 119 8.78 6.84 3.28
N PRO A 120 8.73 6.93 4.61
CA PRO A 120 9.94 6.88 5.42
C PRO A 120 10.68 5.56 5.13
N ALA A 121 12.01 5.59 5.19
CA ALA A 121 12.81 4.38 5.11
C ALA A 121 12.38 3.44 6.25
N GLU A 122 11.98 2.23 5.90
CA GLU A 122 11.64 1.19 6.87
C GLU A 122 12.92 0.82 7.63
N THR A 123 12.92 1.02 8.96
CA THR A 123 14.00 0.62 9.89
C THR A 123 13.92 -0.85 10.23
#